data_AF-A0A959IVW2-F1
#
_entry.id   AF-A0A959IVW2-F1
#
_cell.length_a   1.000
_cell.length_b   1.000
_cell.length_c   1.000
_cell.angle_alpha   90.00
_cell.angle_beta   90.00
_cell.angle_gamma   90.00
#
_symmetry.space_group_name_H-M   'P 1'
#
loop_
_entity.id
_entity.type
_entity.pdbx_description
1 polymer ?
#
loop_
_entity_poly.entity_id
_entity_poly.type
_entity_poly.pdbx_seq_one_letter_code
_entity_poly.pdbx_strand_id
1 'polypeptide(L)'
;CSKTPSEARSEMLLNLMLLYILIITGPQFLQLKLKIYQKYGKHLSPIKFSKFCRNNYEPNMDFNQDIYLELLARFACYDKRTDRKSFGEVLNTLIKLS
;
A
#
# COMPACT_ATOMS: atom_id res chain seq x y z
N CYS A 1 -8.93 -33.40 -24.06
CA CYS A 1 -9.32 -32.06 -24.56
C CYS A 1 -8.89 -30.98 -23.58
N SER A 2 -7.77 -30.29 -23.83
CA SER A 2 -7.44 -29.08 -23.07
C SER A 2 -8.46 -28.01 -23.46
N LYS A 3 -9.49 -27.83 -22.63
CA LYS A 3 -10.43 -26.71 -22.78
C LYS A 3 -9.68 -25.45 -22.37
N THR A 4 -9.02 -24.82 -23.35
CA THR A 4 -8.57 -23.45 -23.20
C THR A 4 -9.76 -22.65 -22.67
N PRO A 5 -9.63 -21.97 -21.51
CA PRO A 5 -10.72 -21.17 -20.97
C PRO A 5 -11.14 -20.15 -22.03
N SER A 6 -12.45 -19.91 -22.14
CA SER A 6 -12.93 -18.80 -22.97
C SER A 6 -12.31 -17.49 -22.50
N GLU A 7 -12.25 -16.50 -23.39
CA GLU A 7 -11.71 -15.17 -23.09
C GLU A 7 -12.35 -14.58 -21.82
N ALA A 8 -13.69 -14.59 -21.76
CA ALA A 8 -14.45 -14.17 -20.58
C ALA A 8 -14.07 -14.93 -19.29
N ARG A 9 -13.82 -16.24 -19.38
CA ARG A 9 -13.37 -17.03 -18.21
C ARG A 9 -11.96 -16.63 -17.78
N SER A 10 -11.08 -16.33 -18.73
CA SER A 10 -9.71 -15.91 -18.47
C SER A 10 -9.66 -14.54 -17.81
N GLU A 11 -10.45 -13.59 -18.28
CA GLU A 11 -10.62 -12.26 -17.65
C GLU A 11 -11.17 -12.37 -16.23
N MET A 12 -12.20 -13.19 -16.01
CA MET A 12 -12.76 -13.40 -14.68
C MET A 12 -11.72 -13.98 -13.71
N LEU A 13 -10.93 -14.96 -14.14
CA LEU A 13 -9.87 -15.53 -13.33
C LEU A 13 -8.77 -14.51 -13.01
N LEU A 14 -8.38 -13.68 -13.97
CA LEU A 14 -7.43 -12.58 -13.74
C LEU A 14 -7.95 -11.58 -12.71
N ASN A 15 -9.22 -11.18 -12.83
CA ASN A 15 -9.85 -10.26 -11.88
C ASN A 15 -9.93 -10.84 -10.47
N LEU A 16 -10.28 -12.13 -10.34
CA LEU A 16 -10.29 -12.81 -9.04
C LEU A 16 -8.89 -12.90 -8.43
N MET A 17 -7.86 -13.15 -9.24
CA MET A 17 -6.48 -13.16 -8.79
C MET A 17 -6.02 -11.78 -8.31
N LEU A 18 -6.36 -10.71 -9.04
CA LEU A 18 -6.07 -9.33 -8.63
C LEU A 18 -6.80 -8.96 -7.33
N LEU A 19 -8.07 -9.37 -7.19
CA LEU A 19 -8.85 -9.16 -5.98
C LEU A 19 -8.21 -9.89 -4.78
N TYR A 20 -7.79 -11.14 -4.96
CA TYR A 20 -7.11 -11.91 -3.93
C TYR A 20 -5.81 -11.24 -3.47
N ILE A 21 -4.99 -10.76 -4.42
CA ILE A 21 -3.77 -9.99 -4.12
C ILE A 21 -4.13 -8.73 -3.33
N LEU A 22 -5.16 -7.99 -3.73
CA LEU A 22 -5.60 -6.77 -3.05
C LEU A 22 -6.04 -7.04 -1.61
N ILE A 23 -6.81 -8.10 -1.37
CA ILE A 23 -7.31 -8.45 -0.03
C ILE A 23 -6.16 -8.80 0.92
N ILE A 24 -5.13 -9.50 0.43
CA ILE A 24 -3.97 -9.90 1.25
C ILE A 24 -3.02 -8.72 1.49
N THR A 25 -2.70 -7.97 0.45
CA THR A 25 -1.68 -6.91 0.52
C THR A 25 -2.22 -5.58 1.04
N GLY A 26 -3.53 -5.33 0.91
CA GLY A 26 -4.19 -4.11 1.34
C GLY A 26 -4.00 -3.81 2.83
N PRO A 27 -4.28 -4.75 3.75
CA PRO A 27 -4.05 -4.56 5.18
C PRO A 27 -2.58 -4.25 5.52
N GLN A 28 -1.63 -4.94 4.88
CA GLN A 28 -0.19 -4.72 5.09
C GLN A 28 0.22 -3.32 4.65
N PHE A 29 -0.26 -2.87 3.48
CA PHE A 29 -0.04 -1.53 3.00
C PHE A 29 -0.64 -0.49 3.96
N LEU A 30 -1.88 -0.69 4.43
CA LEU A 30 -2.52 0.23 5.38
C LEU A 30 -1.75 0.34 6.70
N GLN A 31 -1.30 -0.78 7.25
CA GLN A 31 -0.45 -0.79 8.45
C GLN A 31 0.85 0.00 8.23
N LEU A 32 1.49 -0.17 7.06
CA LEU A 32 2.67 0.61 6.69
C LEU A 32 2.38 2.11 6.60
N LYS A 33 1.25 2.51 6.00
CA LYS A 33 0.83 3.93 5.98
C LYS A 33 0.67 4.49 7.39
N LEU A 34 0.06 3.74 8.29
CA LEU A 34 -0.16 4.14 9.68
C LEU A 34 1.17 4.30 10.43
N LYS A 35 2.09 3.33 10.30
CA LYS A 35 3.43 3.41 10.92
C LYS A 35 4.19 4.64 10.46
N ILE A 36 4.22 4.92 9.16
CA ILE A 36 4.89 6.10 8.61
C ILE A 36 4.24 7.40 9.09
N TYR A 37 2.90 7.45 9.14
CA TYR A 37 2.19 8.63 9.62
C TYR A 37 2.48 8.90 11.10
N GLN A 38 2.46 7.86 11.95
CA GLN A 38 2.74 7.98 13.38
C GLN A 38 4.20 8.41 13.64
N LYS A 39 5.17 7.87 12.89
CA LYS A 39 6.60 8.13 13.10
C LYS A 39 7.08 9.45 12.47
N TYR A 40 6.58 9.81 11.28
CA TYR A 40 7.09 10.94 10.49
C TYR A 40 6.05 12.01 10.16
N GLY A 41 4.77 11.82 10.48
CA GLY A 41 3.70 12.76 10.13
C GLY A 41 3.39 12.86 8.63
N LYS A 42 3.86 11.90 7.82
CA LYS A 42 3.76 11.92 6.36
C LYS A 42 2.75 10.92 5.81
N HIS A 43 2.26 11.16 4.60
CA HIS A 43 1.34 10.24 3.91
C HIS A 43 2.06 9.47 2.81
N LEU A 44 2.09 8.15 2.97
CA LEU A 44 2.62 7.25 1.94
C LEU A 44 1.76 7.29 0.67
N SER A 45 2.40 7.58 -0.46
CA SER A 45 1.78 7.61 -1.78
C SER A 45 1.84 6.22 -2.41
N PRO A 46 0.71 5.62 -2.79
CA PRO A 46 0.73 4.32 -3.48
C PRO A 46 1.59 4.34 -4.76
N ILE A 47 1.53 5.43 -5.52
CA ILE A 47 2.28 5.58 -6.79
C ILE A 47 3.78 5.73 -6.53
N LYS A 48 4.19 6.56 -5.56
CA LYS A 48 5.62 6.70 -5.27
C LYS A 48 6.17 5.44 -4.59
N PHE A 49 5.36 4.79 -3.76
CA PHE A 49 5.71 3.51 -3.14
C PHE A 49 5.94 2.43 -4.18
N SER A 50 5.02 2.25 -5.13
CA SER A 50 5.20 1.25 -6.20
C SER A 50 6.44 1.55 -7.07
N LYS A 51 6.70 2.82 -7.38
CA LYS A 51 7.92 3.24 -8.09
C LYS A 51 9.19 2.97 -7.26
N PHE A 52 9.15 3.23 -5.97
CA PHE A 52 10.26 2.95 -5.06
C PHE A 52 10.54 1.46 -4.98
N CYS A 53 9.53 0.62 -4.75
CA CYS A 53 9.68 -0.82 -4.71
C CYS A 53 10.21 -1.36 -6.04
N ARG A 54 9.64 -0.96 -7.19
CA ARG A 54 10.11 -1.42 -8.50
C ARG A 54 11.59 -1.13 -8.75
N ASN A 55 12.07 0.02 -8.28
CA ASN A 55 13.43 0.48 -8.53
C ASN A 55 14.46 -0.06 -7.52
N ASN A 56 14.01 -0.52 -6.35
CA ASN A 56 14.89 -0.91 -5.24
C ASN A 56 14.56 -2.32 -4.71
N TYR A 57 13.82 -3.13 -5.47
CA TYR A 57 13.48 -4.49 -5.07
C TYR A 57 14.71 -5.38 -5.16
N GLU A 58 15.25 -5.75 -4.01
CA GLU A 58 16.26 -6.79 -3.89
C GLU A 58 15.72 -7.96 -3.05
N PRO A 59 15.57 -9.17 -3.61
CA PRO A 59 14.88 -10.29 -2.97
C PRO A 59 15.59 -10.84 -1.72
N ASN A 60 16.84 -10.46 -1.46
CA ASN A 60 17.66 -10.93 -0.33
C ASN A 60 18.18 -9.78 0.55
N MET A 61 17.61 -8.59 0.47
CA MET A 61 18.08 -7.48 1.28
C MET A 61 17.64 -7.67 2.74
N ASP A 62 18.61 -7.79 3.65
CA ASP A 62 18.37 -7.83 5.09
C ASP A 62 17.95 -6.42 5.55
N PHE A 63 16.64 -6.18 5.51
CA PHE A 63 16.09 -4.86 5.72
C PHE A 63 16.00 -4.54 7.22
N ASN A 64 16.86 -3.64 7.69
CA ASN A 64 16.59 -2.91 8.92
C ASN A 64 15.28 -2.11 8.74
N GLN A 65 14.25 -2.49 9.49
CA GLN A 65 12.90 -1.94 9.36
C GLN A 65 12.87 -0.42 9.59
N ASP A 66 13.70 0.13 10.47
CA ASP A 66 13.73 1.55 10.74
C ASP A 66 14.33 2.36 9.59
N ILE A 67 15.42 1.87 9.00
CA ILE A 67 16.05 2.47 7.82
C ILE A 67 15.07 2.43 6.64
N TYR A 68 14.37 1.31 6.46
CA TYR A 68 13.36 1.19 5.41
C TYR A 68 12.23 2.21 5.56
N LEU A 69 11.71 2.36 6.78
CA LEU A 69 10.67 3.34 7.07
C LEU A 69 11.15 4.77 6.82
N GLU A 70 12.41 5.08 7.15
CA GLU A 70 13.01 6.38 6.86
C GLU A 70 13.12 6.65 5.34
N LEU A 71 13.61 5.69 4.57
CA LEU A 71 13.71 5.78 3.12
C LEU A 71 12.33 5.98 2.48
N LEU A 72 11.32 5.24 2.92
CA LEU A 72 9.95 5.42 2.47
C LEU A 72 9.40 6.81 2.83
N ALA A 73 9.64 7.28 4.05
CA ALA A 73 9.22 8.62 4.48
C ALA A 73 9.88 9.73 3.64
N ARG A 74 11.11 9.51 3.18
CA ARG A 74 11.86 10.46 2.35
C ARG A 74 11.45 10.44 0.89
N PHE A 75 11.28 9.26 0.29
CA PHE A 75 11.13 9.12 -1.16
C PHE A 75 9.74 8.71 -1.63
N ALA A 76 8.95 8.04 -0.78
CA ALA A 76 7.65 7.49 -1.15
C ALA A 76 6.46 8.27 -0.58
N CYS A 77 6.70 9.32 0.21
CA CYS A 77 5.64 10.08 0.88
C CYS A 77 5.38 11.46 0.27
N TYR A 78 4.25 12.04 0.66
CA TYR A 78 3.97 13.47 0.61
C TYR A 78 3.91 14.00 2.03
N ASP A 79 4.22 15.28 2.20
CA ASP A 79 3.92 15.97 3.44
C ASP A 79 2.40 16.04 3.64
N LYS A 80 2.00 16.23 4.89
CA LYS A 80 0.58 16.33 5.24
C LYS A 80 -0.05 17.47 4.44
N ARG A 81 -1.01 17.12 3.59
CA ARG A 81 -1.80 18.10 2.86
C ARG A 81 -2.77 18.71 3.84
N THR A 82 -2.64 20.01 4.12
CA THR A 82 -3.49 20.74 5.07
C THR A 82 -4.95 20.82 4.60
N ASP A 83 -5.20 20.65 3.30
CA ASP A 83 -6.52 20.72 2.68
C ASP A 83 -7.34 19.42 2.75
N ARG A 84 -6.74 18.28 3.14
CA ARG A 84 -7.43 16.97 3.13
C ARG A 84 -7.16 16.16 4.38
N LYS A 85 -8.24 15.70 5.02
CA LYS A 85 -8.16 14.71 6.09
C LYS A 85 -7.66 13.38 5.52
N SER A 86 -6.69 12.78 6.19
CA SER A 86 -6.21 11.44 5.87
C SER A 86 -7.22 10.37 6.29
N PHE A 87 -7.16 9.20 5.66
CA PHE A 87 -8.07 8.09 6.02
C PHE A 87 -7.97 7.71 7.51
N GLY A 88 -6.77 7.75 8.09
CA GLY A 88 -6.59 7.49 9.53
C GLY A 88 -7.28 8.55 10.41
N GLU A 89 -7.28 9.82 10.00
CA GLU A 89 -7.99 10.89 10.72
C GLU A 89 -9.51 10.78 10.55
N VAL A 90 -9.98 10.39 9.36
CA VAL A 90 -11.39 10.10 9.13
C VAL A 90 -11.84 8.93 9.99
N LEU A 91 -11.08 7.83 10.00
CA LEU A 91 -11.38 6.64 10.80
C LEU A 91 -11.41 6.95 12.30
N ASN A 92 -10.42 7.70 12.82
CA ASN A 92 -10.40 8.14 14.21
C ASN A 92 -11.57 9.08 14.55
N THR A 93 -12.03 9.89 13.60
CA THR A 93 -13.22 10.73 13.79
C THR A 93 -14.47 9.87 13.89
N LEU A 94 -14.61 8.85 13.04
CA LEU A 94 -15.75 7.93 13.04
C LEU A 94 -15.82 7.10 14.33
N ILE A 95 -14.67 6.60 14.82
CA ILE A 95 -14.60 5.85 16.09
C ILE A 95 -14.96 6.73 17.31
N LYS A 96 -14.67 8.03 17.26
CA LYS A 96 -15.04 8.95 18.34
C LYS A 96 -16.52 9.34 18.35
N LEU A 97 -17.22 9.14 17.22
CA LEU A 97 -18.63 9.46 17.05
C LEU A 97 -19.55 8.25 17.30
N SER A 98 -18.99 7.05 17.38
CA SER A 98 -19.66 5.81 17.80
C SER A 98 -19.59 5.62 19.31
#